data_AF-A0A376L0M4-F1
#
_entry.id   AF-A0A376L0M4-F1
#
_cell.length_a   1.000
_cell.length_b   1.000
_cell.length_c   1.000
_cell.angle_alpha   90.00
_cell.angle_beta   90.00
_cell.angle_gamma   90.00
#
_symmetry.space_group_name_H-M   'P 1'
#
loop_
_entity.id
_entity.type
_entity.pdbx_description
1 polymer ?
#
loop_
_entity_poly.entity_id
_entity_poly.type
_entity_poly.pdbx_seq_one_letter_code
_entity_poly.pdbx_strand_id
1 'polypeptide(L)' 'MVTARRISKNSKLVVLFGNNPGETRMSGGGVTYYLEQARQKSNARMIIIDPRYTDTGAGREDEWIPIRPGTDAALV' A
#
# COMPACT_ATOMS: atom_id res chain seq x y z
N MET A 1 6.89 -3.31 -11.22
CA MET A 1 7.19 -3.72 -9.83
C MET A 1 7.49 -2.48 -8.99
N VAL A 2 6.51 -1.96 -8.24
CA VAL A 2 6.73 -0.85 -7.30
C VAL A 2 7.34 -1.43 -6.02
N THR A 3 8.60 -1.09 -5.77
CA THR A 3 9.33 -1.38 -4.52
C THR A 3 9.11 -0.23 -3.54
N ALA A 4 8.97 -0.54 -2.25
CA ALA A 4 8.80 0.45 -1.17
C ALA A 4 9.95 1.48 -1.07
N ARG A 5 11.05 1.30 -1.80
CA ARG A 5 12.15 2.26 -1.95
C ARG A 5 11.73 3.64 -2.51
N ARG A 6 10.52 3.80 -3.06
CA ARG A 6 10.05 5.07 -3.63
C ARG A 6 9.18 5.93 -2.72
N ILE A 7 8.81 5.46 -1.52
CA ILE A 7 8.06 6.31 -0.57
C ILE A 7 9.07 7.21 0.13
N SER A 8 9.13 8.46 -0.33
CA SER A 8 10.05 9.48 0.18
C SER A 8 9.41 10.21 1.37
N LYS A 9 10.23 10.86 2.21
CA LYS A 9 9.73 11.72 3.31
C LYS A 9 8.81 12.86 2.83
N ASN A 10 8.83 13.19 1.54
CA ASN A 10 8.03 14.27 0.95
C ASN A 10 6.71 13.76 0.35
N SER A 11 6.47 12.45 0.33
CA SER A 11 5.23 11.88 -0.17
C SER A 11 4.08 12.27 0.75
N LYS A 12 3.00 12.83 0.20
CA LYS A 12 1.76 13.16 0.92
C LYS A 12 0.67 12.09 0.77
N LEU A 13 0.82 11.23 -0.23
CA LEU A 13 -0.12 10.16 -0.57
C LEU A 13 0.67 8.91 -1.00
N VAL A 14 0.21 7.76 -0.53
CA VAL A 14 0.65 6.43 -0.94
C VAL A 14 -0.58 5.70 -1.44
N VAL A 15 -0.52 5.19 -2.67
CA VAL A 15 -1.56 4.34 -3.24
C VAL A 15 -0.98 2.96 -3.48
N LEU A 16 -1.53 1.95 -2.79
CA LEU A 16 -1.23 0.54 -3.06
C LEU A 16 -2.33 -0.03 -3.95
N PHE A 17 -2.03 -0.13 -5.24
CA PHE A 17 -2.95 -0.69 -6.24
C PHE A 17 -2.58 -2.15 -6.52
N GLY A 18 -3.42 -3.09 -6.06
CA GLY A 18 -3.20 -4.53 -6.24
C GLY A 18 -1.85 -5.01 -5.68
N ASN A 19 -1.27 -4.26 -4.73
CA ASN A 19 0.03 -4.54 -4.16
C ASN A 19 -0.13 -5.01 -2.72
N ASN A 20 0.15 -6.30 -2.46
CA ASN A 20 -0.02 -6.94 -1.16
C ASN A 20 1.33 -7.33 -0.52
N PRO A 21 2.19 -6.37 -0.11
CA PRO A 21 3.47 -6.67 0.53
C PRO A 21 3.33 -7.38 1.89
N GLY A 22 2.20 -7.24 2.58
CA GLY A 22 1.90 -7.94 3.83
C GLY A 22 1.97 -9.46 3.66
N GLU A 23 1.42 -9.99 2.57
CA GLU A 23 1.40 -11.42 2.31
C GLU A 23 2.56 -11.90 1.41
N THR A 24 2.99 -11.05 0.47
CA THR A 24 3.90 -11.49 -0.62
C THR A 24 5.37 -11.12 -0.41
N ARG A 25 5.69 -10.34 0.62
CA ARG A 25 7.05 -9.81 0.85
C ARG A 25 7.54 -9.98 2.29
N MET A 26 7.27 -11.15 2.87
CA MET A 26 7.60 -11.51 4.25
C MET A 26 9.07 -11.93 4.47
N SER A 27 9.90 -12.05 3.43
CA SER A 27 11.24 -12.68 3.48
C SER A 27 12.33 -11.88 4.22
N GLY A 28 11.98 -11.04 5.20
CA GLY A 28 12.92 -10.26 6.01
C GLY A 28 13.34 -8.91 5.41
N GLY A 29 12.91 -8.59 4.17
CA GLY A 29 13.19 -7.30 3.53
C GLY A 29 12.45 -6.09 4.15
N GLY A 30 11.67 -6.31 5.21
CA GLY A 30 11.04 -5.25 6.01
C GLY A 30 10.12 -4.32 5.23
N VAL A 31 9.58 -4.73 4.07
CA VAL A 31 8.89 -3.81 3.14
C VAL A 31 7.70 -3.11 3.80
N THR A 32 6.88 -3.86 4.53
CA THR A 32 5.78 -3.32 5.36
C THR A 32 6.31 -2.44 6.49
N TYR A 33 7.40 -2.81 7.15
CA TYR A 33 8.02 -2.00 8.19
C TYR A 33 8.56 -0.65 7.67
N TYR A 34 9.24 -0.64 6.53
CA TYR A 34 9.76 0.58 5.92
C TYR A 34 8.64 1.46 5.36
N LEU A 35 7.57 0.85 4.83
CA LEU A 35 6.35 1.57 4.44
C LEU A 35 5.76 2.32 5.63
N GLU A 36 5.55 1.64 6.76
CA GLU A 36 5.03 2.28 7.98
C GLU A 36 5.95 3.39 8.48
N GLN A 37 7.26 3.15 8.56
CA GLN A 37 8.21 4.17 8.98
C GLN A 37 8.23 5.39 8.05
N ALA A 38 8.16 5.18 6.74
CA ALA A 38 8.13 6.27 5.78
C ALA A 38 6.84 7.07 5.94
N ARG A 39 5.70 6.38 6.12
CA ARG A 39 4.39 7.01 6.31
C ARG A 39 4.32 7.82 7.61
N GLN A 40 4.84 7.27 8.72
CA GLN A 40 4.95 7.99 9.99
C GLN A 40 5.79 9.27 9.87
N LYS A 41 6.89 9.23 9.09
CA LYS A 41 7.78 10.39 8.90
C LYS A 41 7.20 11.45 7.97
N SER A 42 6.43 11.04 6.96
CA SER A 42 5.86 11.96 5.96
C SER A 42 4.44 12.40 6.27
N ASN A 43 3.77 11.75 7.23
CA ASN A 43 2.34 11.87 7.49
C ASN A 43 1.50 11.66 6.21
N ALA A 44 1.95 10.76 5.33
CA ALA A 44 1.25 10.49 4.08
C ALA A 44 -0.05 9.75 4.35
N ARG A 45 -1.11 10.15 3.65
CA ARG A 45 -2.32 9.34 3.55
C ARG A 45 -2.03 8.07 2.76
N MET A 46 -2.63 6.95 3.14
CA MET A 46 -2.48 5.65 2.49
C MET A 46 -3.84 5.11 2.04
N ILE A 47 -3.96 4.88 0.73
CA ILE A 47 -5.12 4.28 0.09
C ILE A 47 -4.73 2.91 -0.45
N ILE A 48 -5.51 1.89 -0.14
CA ILE A 48 -5.37 0.54 -0.72
C ILE A 48 -6.51 0.31 -1.70
N ILE A 49 -6.18 -0.06 -2.93
CA ILE A 49 -7.14 -0.50 -3.95
C ILE A 49 -6.89 -1.98 -4.20
N ASP A 50 -7.78 -2.83 -3.70
CA ASP A 50 -7.64 -4.29 -3.80
C ASP A 50 -9.03 -4.94 -3.76
N PRO A 51 -9.33 -5.95 -4.60
CA PRO A 51 -10.58 -6.70 -4.53
C PRO A 51 -10.81 -7.41 -3.18
N ARG A 52 -9.76 -7.66 -2.39
CA ARG A 52 -9.87 -8.27 -1.06
C ARG A 52 -9.22 -7.39 -0.01
N TYR A 53 -9.77 -7.42 1.20
CA TYR A 53 -9.10 -6.84 2.35
C TYR A 53 -8.00 -7.79 2.82
N THR A 54 -6.75 -7.48 2.46
CA THR A 54 -5.56 -8.31 2.69
C THR A 54 -4.79 -7.89 3.94
N ASP A 55 -3.83 -8.70 4.38
CA ASP A 55 -2.99 -8.38 5.56
C ASP A 55 -2.13 -7.12 5.37
N THR A 56 -2.01 -6.63 4.14
CA THR A 56 -1.40 -5.32 3.86
C THR A 56 -2.21 -4.17 4.46
N GLY A 57 -3.54 -4.27 4.42
CA GLY A 57 -4.46 -3.34 5.05
C GLY A 57 -4.36 -3.45 6.55
N ALA A 58 -5.08 -4.40 7.16
CA ALA A 58 -5.00 -4.70 8.59
C ALA A 58 -4.92 -3.45 9.52
N GLY A 59 -5.63 -2.38 9.15
CA GLY A 59 -5.70 -1.11 9.89
C GLY A 59 -4.52 -0.15 9.69
N ARG A 60 -3.64 -0.39 8.71
CA ARG A 60 -2.53 0.50 8.37
C ARG A 60 -2.94 1.59 7.37
N GLU A 61 -3.95 1.32 6.55
CA GLU A 61 -4.48 2.26 5.58
C GLU A 61 -5.42 3.30 6.20
N ASP A 62 -5.54 4.45 5.54
CA ASP A 62 -6.59 5.42 5.83
C ASP A 62 -7.88 5.12 5.05
N GLU A 63 -7.77 4.45 3.91
CA GLU A 63 -8.91 4.09 3.07
C GLU A 63 -8.63 2.78 2.31
N TRP A 64 -9.64 1.91 2.25
CA TRP A 64 -9.66 0.74 1.38
C TRP A 64 -10.79 0.87 0.36
N ILE A 65 -10.43 0.75 -0.92
CA ILE A 65 -11.35 0.82 -2.06
C ILE A 65 -11.44 -0.59 -2.68
N PRO A 66 -12.54 -1.32 -2.44
CA PRO A 66 -12.78 -2.60 -3.09
C PRO A 66 -13.13 -2.40 -4.56
N ILE A 67 -12.48 -3.15 -5.44
CA ILE A 67 -12.79 -3.19 -6.88
C ILE A 67 -13.18 -4.61 -7.30
N ARG A 68 -13.89 -4.74 -8.42
CA ARG A 68 -14.06 -6.06 -9.04
C ARG A 68 -12.71 -6.49 -9.65
N PRO A 69 -12.31 -7.77 -9.54
CA PRO A 69 -11.10 -8.26 -10.19
C PRO A 69 -11.09 -7.91 -11.68
N GLY A 70 -9.98 -7.34 -12.16
CA GLY A 70 -9.80 -6.97 -13.58
C GLY A 70 -10.53 -5.70 -14.02
N THR A 71 -11.10 -4.90 -13.11
CA THR A 71 -11.76 -3.62 -13.43
C THR A 71 -10.95 -2.39 -13.00
N ASP A 72 -9.65 -2.55 -12.78
CA ASP A 72 -8.74 -1.48 -12.37
C ASP A 72 -8.62 -0.36 -13.41
N ALA A 73 -8.70 -0.70 -14.70
CA ALA A 73 -8.68 0.27 -15.80
C ALA A 73 -9.91 1.20 -15.81
N ALA A 74 -10.99 0.88 -15.09
CA ALA A 74 -12.15 1.76 -14.98
C ALA A 74 -12.00 2.85 -13.89
N LEU A 75 -10.91 2.80 -13.10
CA LEU A 75 -10.66 3.72 -12.00
C LEU A 75 -9.78 4.94 -12.40
N VAL A 76 -9.30 4.98 -13.65
CA VAL A 76 -8.42 6.01 -14.22
C VAL A 76 -9.18 7.00 -15.10
#